data_AF-A0A4V1J493-F1
#
_entry.id   AF-A0A4V1J493-F1
#
_cell.length_a   1.000
_cell.length_b   1.000
_cell.length_c   1.000
_cell.angle_alpha   90.00
_cell.angle_beta   90.00
_cell.angle_gamma   90.00
#
_symmetry.space_group_name_H-M   'P 1'
#
loop_
_entity.id
_entity.type
_entity.pdbx_description
1 polymer ?
#
loop_
_entity_poly.entity_id
_entity_poly.type
_entity_poly.pdbx_seq_one_letter_code
_entity_poly.pdbx_strand_id
1 'polypeptide(L)'
;MASSLLSNGYVSVRAPTELLSQAARPLSIKRGNVEISILIPGALWATAEHLREQFLLSLAGEAPPSEQTDELTELELSARLLKFGVQQAAKSLSEAAAAFMEVVRLVFSYIHQRFLKGNDIHVVADAQLPSEAAVKTVINAYLVALTALQDTSLAAQPSALFVASQEERARLFAIFGGQGTSVDFFNETHDLF
;
A
#
# COMPACT_ATOMS: atom_id res chain seq x y z
N MET A 1 73.31 3.73 -3.81
CA MET A 1 72.35 2.64 -4.08
C MET A 1 71.11 2.88 -3.22
N ALA A 2 69.94 2.99 -3.89
CA ALA A 2 68.52 3.01 -3.44
C ALA A 2 68.14 3.85 -2.20
N SER A 3 67.32 4.91 -2.21
CA SER A 3 66.05 5.30 -2.88
C SER A 3 64.80 4.44 -2.60
N SER A 4 63.90 5.04 -1.80
CA SER A 4 62.43 4.80 -1.69
C SER A 4 61.97 3.46 -1.08
N LEU A 5 60.84 3.33 -0.37
CA LEU A 5 59.52 3.96 -0.51
C LEU A 5 58.83 4.11 0.86
N LEU A 6 58.20 5.28 1.04
CA LEU A 6 57.13 5.50 2.01
C LEU A 6 55.92 4.64 1.60
N SER A 7 55.45 3.79 2.51
CA SER A 7 54.18 3.09 2.38
C SER A 7 53.06 4.09 2.63
N ASN A 8 52.50 4.64 1.54
CA ASN A 8 51.24 5.38 1.59
C ASN A 8 50.11 4.38 1.85
N GLY A 9 49.60 4.38 3.07
CA GLY A 9 48.30 3.81 3.39
C GLY A 9 47.21 4.59 2.65
N TYR A 10 46.79 4.08 1.50
CA TYR A 10 45.55 4.51 0.87
C TYR A 10 44.39 4.02 1.72
N VAL A 11 43.94 4.84 2.66
CA VAL A 11 42.57 4.76 3.17
C VAL A 11 41.69 5.12 1.97
N SER A 12 41.03 4.11 1.40
CA SER A 12 39.99 4.32 0.39
C SER A 12 38.83 5.06 1.04
N VAL A 13 38.87 6.39 0.96
CA VAL A 13 37.73 7.24 1.29
C VAL A 13 36.71 7.00 0.18
N ARG A 14 35.73 6.14 0.45
CA ARG A 14 34.56 5.98 -0.43
C ARG A 14 33.98 7.37 -0.69
N ALA A 15 33.79 7.70 -1.97
CA ALA A 15 33.34 9.00 -2.41
C ALA A 15 31.98 9.38 -1.76
N PRO A 16 31.71 10.68 -1.48
CA PRO A 16 30.44 11.16 -0.93
C PRO A 16 29.22 10.80 -1.79
N THR A 17 29.44 10.45 -3.06
CA THR A 17 28.40 10.09 -4.03
C THR A 17 27.68 8.78 -3.68
N GLU A 18 28.32 7.82 -3.01
CA GLU A 18 27.66 6.58 -2.58
C GLU A 18 26.77 6.75 -1.35
N LEU A 19 27.06 7.72 -0.48
CA LEU A 19 26.20 8.03 0.67
C LEU A 19 24.90 8.73 0.22
N LEU A 20 24.94 9.48 -0.89
CA LEU A 20 23.78 10.14 -1.47
C LEU A 20 22.84 9.18 -2.23
N SER A 21 23.32 7.99 -2.64
CA SER A 21 22.49 6.94 -3.25
C SER A 21 21.77 6.07 -2.21
N GLN A 22 22.14 6.18 -0.93
CA GLN A 22 21.53 5.44 0.19
C GLN A 22 20.42 6.20 0.92
N ALA A 23 20.34 7.53 0.78
CA ALA A 23 19.31 8.31 1.47
C ALA A 23 17.91 8.04 0.87
N ALA A 24 16.94 7.76 1.74
CA ALA A 24 15.54 7.67 1.34
C ALA A 24 15.04 9.05 0.86
N ARG A 25 14.26 9.06 -0.23
CA ARG A 25 13.74 10.25 -0.88
C ARG A 25 12.21 10.23 -0.86
N PRO A 26 11.54 11.37 -0.62
CA PRO A 26 10.08 11.44 -0.66
C PRO A 26 9.57 11.36 -2.11
N LEU A 27 8.76 10.36 -2.39
CA LEU A 27 7.97 10.24 -3.62
C LEU A 27 6.61 10.91 -3.38
N SER A 28 6.43 12.12 -3.89
CA SER A 28 5.17 12.86 -3.80
C SER A 28 4.21 12.45 -4.92
N ILE A 29 2.96 12.16 -4.56
CA ILE A 29 1.89 11.82 -5.48
C ILE A 29 0.70 12.71 -5.18
N LYS A 30 0.28 13.49 -6.16
CA LYS A 30 -0.76 14.49 -6.02
C LYS A 30 -1.87 14.26 -7.03
N ARG A 31 -3.12 14.28 -6.56
CA ARG A 31 -4.33 14.27 -7.39
C ARG A 31 -5.33 15.27 -6.82
N GLY A 32 -5.64 16.30 -7.60
CA GLY A 32 -6.52 17.39 -7.14
C GLY A 32 -5.93 18.11 -5.92
N ASN A 33 -6.70 18.15 -4.82
CA ASN A 33 -6.31 18.72 -3.53
C ASN A 33 -5.61 17.73 -2.59
N VAL A 34 -5.51 16.46 -2.95
CA VAL A 34 -4.90 15.41 -2.12
C VAL A 34 -3.46 15.16 -2.55
N GLU A 35 -2.56 15.10 -1.58
CA GLU A 35 -1.16 14.73 -1.79
C GLU A 35 -0.70 13.73 -0.73
N ILE A 36 0.02 12.71 -1.15
CA ILE A 36 0.72 11.77 -0.26
C ILE A 36 2.21 11.80 -0.56
N SER A 37 3.04 11.54 0.46
CA SER A 37 4.49 11.50 0.33
C SER A 37 5.04 10.26 1.00
N ILE A 38 5.68 9.39 0.22
CA ILE A 38 6.17 8.08 0.67
C ILE A 38 7.69 8.07 0.57
N LEU A 39 8.39 7.67 1.64
CA LEU A 39 9.85 7.56 1.63
C LEU A 39 10.30 6.32 0.86
N ILE A 40 11.08 6.52 -0.21
CA ILE A 40 11.59 5.47 -1.08
C ILE A 40 13.13 5.41 -0.97
N PRO A 41 13.71 4.24 -0.68
CA PRO A 41 15.16 4.05 -0.73
C PRO A 41 15.73 4.37 -2.12
N GLY A 42 16.92 4.99 -2.18
CA GLY A 42 17.52 5.39 -3.45
C GLY A 42 17.66 4.27 -4.48
N ALA A 43 17.89 3.03 -4.04
CA ALA A 43 17.97 1.85 -4.90
C ALA A 43 16.67 1.52 -5.66
N LEU A 44 15.50 1.89 -5.09
CA LEU A 44 14.18 1.66 -5.69
C LEU A 44 13.62 2.90 -6.37
N TRP A 45 14.33 4.03 -6.34
CA TRP A 45 13.81 5.32 -6.79
C TRP A 45 13.37 5.30 -8.25
N ALA A 46 14.18 4.75 -9.15
CA ALA A 46 13.84 4.69 -10.57
C ALA A 46 12.56 3.88 -10.83
N THR A 47 12.41 2.73 -10.16
CA THR A 47 11.20 1.89 -10.25
C THR A 47 9.98 2.59 -9.67
N ALA A 48 10.13 3.24 -8.52
CA ALA A 48 9.03 3.96 -7.87
C ALA A 48 8.57 5.18 -8.68
N GLU A 49 9.52 5.92 -9.28
CA GLU A 49 9.23 7.05 -10.16
C GLU A 49 8.50 6.59 -11.42
N HIS A 50 8.96 5.50 -12.04
CA HIS A 50 8.28 4.90 -13.19
C HIS A 50 6.85 4.45 -12.84
N LEU A 51 6.67 3.79 -11.69
CA LEU A 51 5.35 3.39 -11.22
C LEU A 51 4.44 4.60 -10.98
N ARG A 52 4.96 5.67 -10.38
CA ARG A 52 4.24 6.93 -10.15
C ARG A 52 3.75 7.55 -11.46
N GLU A 53 4.62 7.65 -12.46
CA GLU A 53 4.26 8.20 -13.77
C GLU A 53 3.15 7.40 -14.44
N GLN A 54 3.28 6.07 -14.48
CA GLN A 54 2.25 5.19 -15.04
C GLN A 54 0.93 5.30 -14.26
N PHE A 55 1.00 5.42 -12.93
CA PHE A 55 -0.18 5.60 -12.09
C PHE A 55 -0.88 6.92 -12.44
N LEU A 56 -0.17 8.04 -12.45
CA LEU A 56 -0.75 9.35 -12.81
C LEU A 56 -1.36 9.37 -14.21
N LEU A 57 -0.74 8.69 -15.19
CA LEU A 57 -1.31 8.51 -16.52
C LEU A 57 -2.61 7.72 -16.49
N SER A 58 -2.69 6.65 -15.69
CA SER A 58 -3.93 5.87 -15.55
C SER A 58 -5.07 6.70 -14.94
N LEU A 59 -4.74 7.64 -14.05
CA LEU A 59 -5.72 8.53 -13.42
C LEU A 59 -6.18 9.66 -14.35
N ALA A 60 -5.38 10.05 -15.34
CA ALA A 60 -5.73 11.12 -16.28
C ALA A 60 -6.91 10.77 -17.19
N GLY A 61 -7.23 9.48 -17.34
CA GLY A 61 -8.42 9.00 -18.04
C GLY A 61 -9.70 9.00 -17.19
N GLU A 62 -9.60 9.24 -15.88
CA GLU A 62 -10.74 9.34 -14.98
C GLU A 62 -11.27 10.78 -14.92
N ALA A 63 -12.57 10.94 -14.65
CA ALA A 63 -13.15 12.25 -14.37
C ALA A 63 -12.39 12.96 -13.23
N PRO A 64 -12.21 14.29 -13.29
CA PRO A 64 -11.50 15.04 -12.27
C PRO A 64 -12.21 14.89 -10.91
N PRO A 65 -11.47 14.92 -9.78
CA PRO A 65 -12.07 14.78 -8.45
C PRO A 65 -13.16 15.83 -8.17
N SER A 66 -13.07 17.01 -8.79
CA SER A 66 -14.06 18.08 -8.68
C SER A 66 -15.44 17.76 -9.27
N GLU A 67 -15.52 16.74 -10.13
CA GLU A 67 -16.78 16.24 -10.70
C GLU A 67 -17.31 15.00 -9.97
N GLN A 68 -16.52 14.44 -9.05
CA GLN A 68 -16.92 13.32 -8.21
C GLN A 68 -17.65 13.86 -6.98
N THR A 69 -18.76 13.23 -6.61
CA THR A 69 -19.56 13.62 -5.42
C THR A 69 -18.85 13.34 -4.11
N ASP A 70 -17.91 12.39 -4.11
CA ASP A 70 -17.13 12.00 -2.94
C ASP A 70 -15.72 12.58 -3.02
N GLU A 71 -15.27 13.21 -1.94
CA GLU A 71 -13.92 13.76 -1.84
C GLU A 71 -12.88 12.64 -1.71
N LEU A 72 -11.91 12.60 -2.64
CA LEU A 72 -10.79 11.67 -2.55
C LEU A 72 -10.01 11.89 -1.25
N THR A 73 -9.62 10.82 -0.57
CA THR A 73 -8.82 10.90 0.67
C THR A 73 -7.36 10.47 0.45
N GLU A 74 -6.46 10.86 1.36
CA GLU A 74 -5.07 10.37 1.35
C GLU A 74 -4.99 8.84 1.41
N LEU A 75 -5.86 8.22 2.22
CA LEU A 75 -5.93 6.77 2.38
C LEU A 75 -6.36 6.12 1.06
N GLU A 76 -7.39 6.66 0.42
CA GLU A 76 -7.87 6.15 -0.86
C GLU A 76 -6.83 6.31 -1.98
N LEU A 77 -6.18 7.47 -2.08
CA LEU A 77 -5.11 7.68 -3.06
C LEU A 77 -3.96 6.68 -2.85
N SER A 78 -3.57 6.43 -1.59
CA SER A 78 -2.54 5.45 -1.23
C SER A 78 -2.96 4.02 -1.61
N ALA A 79 -4.20 3.66 -1.35
CA ALA A 79 -4.74 2.33 -1.67
C ALA A 79 -4.84 2.12 -3.19
N ARG A 80 -5.26 3.13 -3.95
CA ARG A 80 -5.29 3.07 -5.42
C ARG A 80 -3.89 2.86 -6.00
N LEU A 81 -2.87 3.57 -5.50
CA LEU A 81 -1.47 3.36 -5.87
C LEU A 81 -1.02 1.93 -5.53
N LEU A 82 -1.35 1.46 -4.32
CA LEU A 82 -0.99 0.13 -3.85
C LEU A 82 -1.52 -0.96 -4.80
N LYS A 83 -2.82 -0.92 -5.12
CA LYS A 83 -3.44 -1.86 -6.06
C LYS A 83 -2.84 -1.76 -7.46
N PHE A 84 -2.58 -0.54 -7.93
CA PHE A 84 -1.94 -0.32 -9.22
C PHE A 84 -0.54 -0.96 -9.27
N GLY A 85 0.27 -0.82 -8.22
CA GLY A 85 1.58 -1.45 -8.11
C GLY A 85 1.52 -2.97 -8.23
N VAL A 86 0.56 -3.61 -7.55
CA VAL A 86 0.33 -5.06 -7.65
C VAL A 86 -0.03 -5.46 -9.08
N GLN A 87 -0.92 -4.69 -9.73
CA GLN A 87 -1.33 -4.95 -11.11
C GLN A 87 -0.18 -4.79 -12.12
N GLN A 88 0.72 -3.83 -11.90
CA GLN A 88 1.90 -3.67 -12.76
C GLN A 88 2.92 -4.78 -12.54
N ALA A 89 3.14 -5.20 -11.30
CA ALA A 89 3.98 -6.35 -11.00
C ALA A 89 3.47 -7.62 -11.72
N ALA A 90 2.15 -7.87 -11.69
CA ALA A 90 1.53 -9.02 -12.34
C ALA A 90 1.66 -9.03 -13.88
N LYS A 91 1.80 -7.85 -14.50
CA LYS A 91 1.97 -7.68 -15.97
C LYS A 91 3.44 -7.68 -16.40
N SER A 92 4.38 -7.64 -15.45
CA SER A 92 5.80 -7.43 -15.71
C SER A 92 6.59 -8.74 -15.77
N LEU A 93 7.77 -8.68 -16.38
CA LEU A 93 8.75 -9.77 -16.31
C LEU A 93 9.25 -9.96 -14.87
N SER A 94 9.73 -11.16 -14.54
CA SER A 94 10.08 -11.56 -13.17
C SER A 94 10.95 -10.54 -12.39
N GLU A 95 12.02 -10.01 -13.00
CA GLU A 95 12.91 -9.05 -12.34
C GLU A 95 12.24 -7.70 -12.07
N ALA A 96 11.53 -7.15 -13.06
CA ALA A 96 10.77 -5.91 -12.91
C ALA A 96 9.59 -6.09 -11.92
N ALA A 97 8.94 -7.26 -11.95
CA ALA A 97 7.87 -7.61 -11.02
C ALA A 97 8.36 -7.60 -9.58
N ALA A 98 9.53 -8.18 -9.29
CA ALA A 98 10.13 -8.14 -7.96
C ALA A 98 10.39 -6.70 -7.49
N ALA A 99 10.96 -5.84 -8.35
CA ALA A 99 11.20 -4.45 -8.00
C ALA A 99 9.89 -3.66 -7.73
N PHE A 100 8.83 -3.89 -8.52
CA PHE A 100 7.52 -3.31 -8.25
C PHE A 100 6.93 -3.80 -6.92
N MET A 101 7.07 -5.09 -6.60
CA MET A 101 6.58 -5.65 -5.34
C MET A 101 7.29 -5.06 -4.12
N GLU A 102 8.58 -4.72 -4.22
CA GLU A 102 9.28 -4.00 -3.15
C GLU A 102 8.74 -2.57 -2.97
N VAL A 103 8.37 -1.88 -4.05
CA VAL A 103 7.67 -0.59 -3.95
C VAL A 103 6.28 -0.78 -3.33
N VAL A 104 5.52 -1.81 -3.72
CA VAL A 104 4.22 -2.15 -3.12
C VAL A 104 4.36 -2.37 -1.61
N ARG A 105 5.39 -3.08 -1.16
CA ARG A 105 5.68 -3.30 0.26
C ARG A 105 5.89 -1.99 1.02
N LEU A 106 6.59 -1.02 0.42
CA LEU A 106 6.79 0.31 1.01
C LEU A 106 5.48 1.09 1.12
N VAL A 107 4.65 1.08 0.08
CA VAL A 107 3.31 1.72 0.11
C VAL A 107 2.42 1.06 1.16
N PHE A 108 2.45 -0.27 1.25
CA PHE A 108 1.69 -1.04 2.23
C PHE A 108 2.13 -0.68 3.66
N SER A 109 3.43 -0.61 3.90
CA SER A 109 4.02 -0.20 5.18
C SER A 109 3.64 1.24 5.54
N TYR A 110 3.66 2.15 4.57
CA TYR A 110 3.20 3.53 4.74
C TYR A 110 1.73 3.57 5.20
N ILE A 111 0.85 2.79 4.57
CA ILE A 111 -0.57 2.72 4.96
C ILE A 111 -0.70 2.24 6.41
N HIS A 112 0.02 1.18 6.78
CA HIS A 112 0.01 0.64 8.14
C HIS A 112 0.41 1.67 9.20
N GLN A 113 1.52 2.37 8.95
CA GLN A 113 2.08 3.34 9.89
C GLN A 113 1.23 4.61 9.98
N ARG A 114 0.73 5.10 8.85
CA ARG A 114 0.03 6.38 8.75
C ARG A 114 -1.43 6.30 9.17
N PHE A 115 -2.13 5.23 8.79
CA PHE A 115 -3.59 5.12 8.94
C PHE A 115 -4.02 4.02 9.92
N LEU A 116 -3.50 2.79 9.77
CA LEU A 116 -4.04 1.65 10.53
C LEU A 116 -3.70 1.73 12.01
N LYS A 117 -2.45 2.07 12.35
CA LYS A 117 -1.97 2.18 13.74
C LYS A 117 -2.33 0.94 14.60
N GLY A 118 -2.28 -0.25 13.98
CA GLY A 118 -2.63 -1.53 14.61
C GLY A 118 -4.10 -1.94 14.52
N ASN A 119 -4.98 -1.10 13.98
CA ASN A 119 -6.39 -1.46 13.72
C ASN A 119 -6.55 -2.21 12.39
N ASP A 120 -7.66 -2.93 12.29
CA ASP A 120 -8.08 -3.60 11.06
C ASP A 120 -8.51 -2.59 9.98
N ILE A 121 -8.23 -2.92 8.71
CA ILE A 121 -8.55 -2.06 7.57
C ILE A 121 -10.04 -1.74 7.47
N HIS A 122 -10.92 -2.69 7.81
CA HIS A 122 -12.37 -2.49 7.76
C HIS A 122 -12.81 -1.38 8.72
N VAL A 123 -12.23 -1.35 9.93
CA VAL A 123 -12.52 -0.34 10.94
C VAL A 123 -12.04 1.05 10.49
N VAL A 124 -10.83 1.12 9.94
CA VAL A 124 -10.24 2.40 9.52
C VAL A 124 -10.91 2.95 8.26
N ALA A 125 -11.23 2.08 7.31
CA ALA A 125 -11.92 2.46 6.08
C ALA A 125 -13.31 3.05 6.38
N ASP A 126 -14.11 2.37 7.20
CA ASP A 126 -15.45 2.84 7.60
C ASP A 126 -15.41 4.19 8.33
N ALA A 127 -14.39 4.41 9.17
CA ALA A 127 -14.27 5.63 9.94
C ALA A 127 -13.72 6.85 9.16
N GLN A 128 -12.94 6.64 8.10
CA GLN A 128 -12.18 7.72 7.43
C GLN A 128 -12.65 8.04 6.01
N LEU A 129 -13.46 7.18 5.40
CA LEU A 129 -13.84 7.33 4.00
C LEU A 129 -15.27 7.87 3.88
N PRO A 130 -15.52 8.77 2.91
CA PRO A 130 -16.80 9.48 2.82
C PRO A 130 -17.94 8.63 2.26
N SER A 131 -17.65 7.52 1.58
CA SER A 131 -18.65 6.68 0.93
C SER A 131 -18.32 5.20 0.95
N GLU A 132 -19.35 4.36 0.83
CA GLU A 132 -19.24 2.91 0.77
C GLU A 132 -18.38 2.46 -0.44
N ALA A 133 -18.47 3.17 -1.57
CA ALA A 133 -17.66 2.88 -2.75
C ALA A 133 -16.15 3.09 -2.48
N ALA A 134 -15.79 4.15 -1.76
CA ALA A 134 -14.42 4.39 -1.33
C ALA A 134 -13.96 3.30 -0.33
N VAL A 135 -14.82 2.93 0.63
CA VAL A 135 -14.56 1.84 1.58
C VAL A 135 -14.25 0.52 0.87
N LYS A 136 -15.12 0.09 -0.07
CA LYS A 136 -14.91 -1.12 -0.88
C LYS A 136 -13.60 -1.04 -1.68
N THR A 137 -13.31 0.12 -2.28
CA THR A 137 -12.08 0.35 -3.06
C THR A 137 -10.83 0.17 -2.20
N VAL A 138 -10.79 0.77 -1.02
CA VAL A 138 -9.64 0.69 -0.10
C VAL A 138 -9.45 -0.72 0.45
N ILE A 139 -10.52 -1.37 0.90
CA ILE A 139 -10.46 -2.75 1.42
C ILE A 139 -9.99 -3.71 0.32
N ASN A 140 -10.55 -3.61 -0.88
CA ASN A 140 -10.16 -4.47 -2.00
C ASN A 140 -8.67 -4.29 -2.34
N ALA A 141 -8.21 -3.05 -2.46
CA ALA A 141 -6.81 -2.74 -2.74
C ALA A 141 -5.86 -3.31 -1.66
N TYR A 142 -6.25 -3.17 -0.39
CA TYR A 142 -5.49 -3.69 0.74
C TYR A 142 -5.40 -5.22 0.71
N LEU A 143 -6.52 -5.93 0.55
CA LEU A 143 -6.53 -7.40 0.54
C LEU A 143 -5.81 -7.99 -0.67
N VAL A 144 -5.94 -7.35 -1.85
CA VAL A 144 -5.17 -7.73 -3.04
C VAL A 144 -3.66 -7.59 -2.80
N ALA A 145 -3.22 -6.52 -2.15
CA ALA A 145 -1.81 -6.34 -1.84
C ALA A 145 -1.32 -7.29 -0.75
N LEU A 146 -2.11 -7.51 0.30
CA LEU A 146 -1.79 -8.45 1.37
C LEU A 146 -1.58 -9.86 0.82
N THR A 147 -2.46 -10.31 -0.07
CA THR A 147 -2.34 -11.63 -0.71
C THR A 147 -1.14 -11.70 -1.66
N ALA A 148 -0.88 -10.64 -2.43
CA ALA A 148 0.27 -10.57 -3.33
C ALA A 148 1.62 -10.54 -2.59
N LEU A 149 1.71 -9.87 -1.43
CA LEU A 149 2.93 -9.78 -0.63
C LEU A 149 3.24 -11.06 0.15
N GLN A 150 2.24 -11.93 0.35
CA GLN A 150 2.33 -13.17 1.14
C GLN A 150 2.90 -12.96 2.56
N ASP A 151 2.78 -11.75 3.09
CA ASP A 151 3.42 -11.36 4.35
C ASP A 151 2.41 -11.38 5.49
N THR A 152 2.37 -12.50 6.21
CA THR A 152 1.52 -12.68 7.39
C THR A 152 1.97 -11.88 8.61
N SER A 153 3.20 -11.35 8.63
CA SER A 153 3.66 -10.47 9.72
C SER A 153 2.95 -9.11 9.70
N LEU A 154 2.39 -8.75 8.55
CA LEU A 154 1.60 -7.56 8.36
C LEU A 154 0.09 -7.81 8.53
N ALA A 155 -0.33 -9.03 8.89
CA ALA A 155 -1.73 -9.33 9.17
C ALA A 155 -2.21 -8.60 10.44
N ALA A 156 -3.50 -8.23 10.44
CA ALA A 156 -4.12 -7.44 11.50
C ALA A 156 -4.03 -8.12 12.87
N GLN A 157 -4.01 -7.29 13.92
CA GLN A 157 -4.05 -7.74 15.31
C GLN A 157 -5.32 -8.56 15.60
N PRO A 158 -5.29 -9.49 16.58
CA PRO A 158 -6.46 -10.27 16.92
C PRO A 158 -7.63 -9.38 17.36
N SER A 159 -8.81 -9.62 16.80
CA SER A 159 -10.03 -8.87 17.15
C SER A 159 -10.32 -8.97 18.65
N ALA A 160 -10.66 -7.84 19.28
CA ALA A 160 -11.06 -7.79 20.67
C ALA A 160 -12.26 -8.73 20.97
N LEU A 161 -13.17 -8.91 20.00
CA LEU A 161 -14.30 -9.84 20.13
C LEU A 161 -13.83 -11.30 20.21
N PHE A 162 -12.87 -11.69 19.38
CA PHE A 162 -12.30 -13.05 19.41
C PHE A 162 -11.49 -13.28 20.68
N VAL A 163 -10.72 -12.27 21.15
CA VAL A 163 -10.00 -12.33 22.42
C VAL A 163 -10.96 -12.51 23.60
N ALA A 164 -12.02 -11.69 23.68
CA ALA A 164 -13.03 -11.80 24.73
C ALA A 164 -13.74 -13.17 24.72
N SER A 165 -13.95 -13.75 23.53
CA SER A 165 -14.50 -15.10 23.41
C SER A 165 -13.54 -16.18 23.92
N GLN A 166 -12.23 -16.05 23.67
CA GLN A 166 -11.23 -16.98 24.19
C GLN A 166 -11.08 -16.88 25.71
N GLU A 167 -11.24 -15.69 26.27
CA GLU A 167 -11.21 -15.43 27.71
C GLU A 167 -12.56 -15.68 28.41
N GLU A 168 -13.50 -16.34 27.73
CA GLU A 168 -14.84 -16.70 28.22
C GLU A 168 -15.71 -15.52 28.67
N ARG A 169 -15.35 -14.29 28.28
CA ARG A 169 -16.15 -13.07 28.54
C ARG A 169 -17.25 -12.85 27.52
N ALA A 170 -17.18 -13.54 26.38
CA ALA A 170 -18.20 -13.57 25.34
C ALA A 170 -18.40 -14.99 24.80
N ARG A 171 -19.58 -15.27 24.22
CA ARG A 171 -19.85 -16.50 23.47
C ARG A 171 -20.28 -16.14 22.06
N LEU A 172 -19.67 -16.78 21.06
CA LEU A 172 -19.96 -16.55 19.66
C LEU A 172 -20.89 -17.64 19.11
N PHE A 173 -21.90 -17.21 18.36
CA PHE A 173 -22.81 -18.10 17.63
C PHE A 173 -22.89 -17.61 16.19
N ALA A 174 -22.69 -18.51 15.23
CA ALA A 174 -22.87 -18.21 13.81
C ALA A 174 -24.28 -18.61 13.37
N ILE A 175 -25.00 -17.68 12.74
CA ILE A 175 -26.31 -17.90 12.15
C ILE A 175 -26.21 -17.60 10.66
N PHE A 176 -26.60 -18.56 9.82
CA PHE A 176 -26.62 -18.41 8.37
C PHE A 176 -28.08 -18.31 7.91
N GLY A 177 -28.44 -17.19 7.29
CA GLY A 177 -29.77 -16.95 6.77
C GLY A 177 -30.09 -17.79 5.52
N GLY A 178 -31.38 -17.91 5.21
CA GLY A 178 -31.89 -18.58 4.01
C GLY A 178 -32.55 -17.63 3.02
N GLN A 179 -33.28 -18.21 2.06
CA GLN A 179 -34.04 -17.46 1.06
C GLN A 179 -35.14 -16.60 1.71
N GLY A 180 -35.39 -15.40 1.16
CA GLY A 180 -36.48 -14.51 1.58
C GLY A 180 -36.10 -13.33 2.47
N THR A 181 -34.81 -13.12 2.76
CA THR A 181 -34.32 -11.99 3.58
C THR A 181 -34.03 -10.73 2.76
N SER A 182 -33.61 -10.90 1.50
CA SER A 182 -33.28 -9.83 0.56
C SER A 182 -33.75 -10.23 -0.84
N VAL A 183 -34.29 -9.27 -1.59
CA VAL A 183 -34.66 -9.44 -3.01
C VAL A 183 -33.44 -9.33 -3.92
N ASP A 184 -32.34 -8.78 -3.41
CA ASP A 184 -31.12 -8.38 -4.13
C ASP A 184 -29.91 -9.31 -3.84
N PHE A 185 -30.16 -10.57 -3.50
CA PHE A 185 -29.11 -11.56 -3.18
C PHE A 185 -28.01 -11.66 -4.25
N PHE A 186 -28.39 -11.54 -5.53
CA PHE A 186 -27.43 -11.59 -6.63
C PHE A 186 -26.55 -10.34 -6.69
N ASN A 187 -27.10 -9.16 -6.36
CA ASN A 187 -26.32 -7.92 -6.31
C ASN A 187 -25.33 -7.95 -5.15
N GLU A 188 -25.73 -8.47 -3.98
CA GLU A 188 -24.83 -8.67 -2.85
C GLU A 188 -23.68 -9.63 -3.20
N THR A 189 -23.97 -10.70 -3.94
CA THR A 189 -22.94 -11.63 -4.42
C THR A 189 -22.03 -10.96 -5.46
N HIS A 190 -22.60 -10.23 -6.42
CA HIS A 190 -21.83 -9.50 -7.42
C HIS A 190 -20.90 -8.46 -6.78
N ASP A 191 -21.37 -7.74 -5.76
CA ASP A 191 -20.57 -6.76 -5.04
C ASP A 191 -19.37 -7.37 -4.28
N LEU A 192 -19.41 -8.68 -3.99
CA LEU A 192 -18.34 -9.40 -3.32
C LEU A 192 -17.22 -9.87 -4.27
N PHE A 193 -17.49 -10.03 -5.57
CA PHE A 193 -16.59 -10.62 -6.57
C PHE A 193 -16.07 -9.61 -7.59
#